data_AF-A0A445DKT6-F1
#
_entry.id   AF-A0A445DKT6-F1
#
_cell.length_a   1.000
_cell.length_b   1.000
_cell.length_c   1.000
_cell.angle_alpha   90.00
_cell.angle_beta   90.00
_cell.angle_gamma   90.00
#
_symmetry.space_group_name_H-M   'P 1'
#
loop_
_entity.id
_entity.type
_entity.pdbx_description
1 polymer ?
#
loop_
_entity_poly.entity_id
_entity_poly.type
_entity_poly.pdbx_seq_one_letter_code
_entity_poly.pdbx_strand_id
1 'polypeptide(L)'
;MHLSDLHKLGGLVVITQELNHSDPGIRTIAAWILGKASQNNPIVQQQVLELQVLSKLMKMVKSDSVEEANKALYAVSALIRNNAASQEKFYAEAGGWMLHDILRNANLDIRLRKKAVLLLADLAAYQLENVDRDGPPFFNDRDLLKSVVDLTASPDLDLQEKALVAIKSFLQLRITEALVFRDFCALGNALNRMKQSLHDLMADEYQRDYVMDVETLRIEVEQIFHKKLVKQ
;
A
#
# COMPACT_ATOMS: atom_id res chain seq x y z
N MET A 1 24.68 17.79 -4.30
CA MET A 1 24.97 16.44 -4.81
C MET A 1 23.69 15.93 -5.44
N HIS A 2 23.65 15.78 -6.77
CA HIS A 2 22.45 15.28 -7.45
C HIS A 2 22.30 13.78 -7.17
N LEU A 3 21.09 13.33 -6.80
CA LEU A 3 20.76 11.90 -6.60
C LEU A 3 21.10 11.03 -7.81
N SER A 4 21.19 11.65 -8.99
CA SER A 4 21.63 11.02 -10.22
C SER A 4 23.07 10.53 -10.19
N ASP A 5 23.95 10.95 -9.27
CA ASP A 5 25.35 10.49 -9.21
C ASP A 5 25.57 9.31 -8.22
N LEU A 6 24.53 8.93 -7.46
CA LEU A 6 24.62 7.88 -6.44
C LEU A 6 24.85 6.48 -7.03
N HIS A 7 24.56 6.30 -8.34
CA HIS A 7 24.77 5.04 -9.07
C HIS A 7 26.25 4.68 -9.28
N LYS A 8 27.19 5.58 -8.95
CA LYS A 8 28.61 5.21 -8.86
C LYS A 8 28.78 4.29 -7.65
N LEU A 9 28.63 2.99 -7.91
CA LEU A 9 28.67 1.76 -7.08
C LEU A 9 29.12 1.83 -5.61
N GLY A 10 30.00 2.75 -5.20
CA GLY A 10 30.35 2.95 -3.78
C GLY A 10 29.27 3.66 -2.95
N GLY A 11 28.52 4.59 -3.55
CA GLY A 11 27.55 5.41 -2.80
C GLY A 11 26.39 4.60 -2.22
N LEU A 12 25.75 3.76 -3.04
CA LEU A 12 24.66 2.89 -2.58
C LEU A 12 25.13 1.90 -1.52
N VAL A 13 26.29 1.26 -1.71
CA VAL A 13 26.83 0.27 -0.75
C VAL A 13 27.00 0.89 0.63
N VAL A 14 27.59 2.07 0.74
CA VAL A 14 27.74 2.77 2.03
C VAL A 14 26.38 3.01 2.67
N ILE A 15 25.41 3.56 1.92
CA ILE A 15 24.06 3.81 2.47
C ILE A 15 23.37 2.51 2.91
N THR A 16 23.56 1.39 2.21
CA THR A 16 22.99 0.11 2.63
C THR A 16 23.59 -0.40 3.94
N GLN A 17 24.86 -0.13 4.22
CA GLN A 17 25.51 -0.47 5.49
C GLN A 17 24.90 0.32 6.66
N GLU A 18 24.56 1.60 6.43
CA GLU A 18 23.93 2.47 7.42
C GLU A 18 22.54 2.00 7.88
N LEU A 19 21.88 1.11 7.13
CA LEU A 19 20.64 0.45 7.61
C LEU A 19 20.88 -0.39 8.87
N ASN A 20 22.12 -0.80 9.16
CA ASN A 20 22.48 -1.56 10.36
C ASN A 20 23.08 -0.71 11.48
N HIS A 21 23.06 0.62 11.32
CA HIS A 21 23.58 1.53 12.33
C HIS A 21 22.82 1.41 13.67
N SER A 22 23.52 1.59 14.79
CA SER A 22 22.92 1.51 16.14
C SER A 22 21.89 2.62 16.38
N ASP A 23 22.17 3.81 15.86
CA ASP A 23 21.28 4.98 15.90
C ASP A 23 20.07 4.83 14.93
N PRO A 24 18.81 4.85 15.42
CA PRO A 24 17.61 4.83 14.58
C PRO A 24 17.49 6.03 13.63
N GLY A 25 18.03 7.20 13.98
CA GLY A 25 18.03 8.38 13.12
C GLY A 25 18.84 8.15 11.84
N ILE A 26 20.02 7.53 11.97
CA ILE A 26 20.86 7.18 10.83
C ILE A 26 20.18 6.13 9.95
N ARG A 27 19.60 5.07 10.54
CA ARG A 27 18.83 4.07 9.78
C ARG A 27 17.65 4.69 9.03
N THR A 28 16.96 5.64 9.67
CA THR A 28 15.82 6.38 9.08
C THR A 28 16.26 7.18 7.85
N ILE A 29 17.38 7.91 7.95
CA ILE A 29 17.94 8.69 6.84
C ILE A 29 18.39 7.77 5.71
N ALA A 30 19.07 6.66 6.04
CA ALA A 30 19.52 5.68 5.06
C ALA A 30 18.34 5.06 4.28
N ALA A 31 17.28 4.63 4.97
CA ALA A 31 16.06 4.14 4.33
C ALA A 31 15.43 5.20 3.43
N TRP A 32 15.35 6.45 3.88
CA TRP A 32 14.81 7.54 3.08
C TRP A 32 15.62 7.80 1.80
N ILE A 33 16.95 7.82 1.88
CA ILE A 33 17.85 8.00 0.73
C ILE A 33 17.66 6.86 -0.27
N LEU A 34 17.62 5.61 0.19
CA LEU A 34 17.38 4.45 -0.68
C LEU A 34 16.02 4.52 -1.37
N GLY A 35 14.97 4.90 -0.63
CA GLY A 35 13.64 5.10 -1.21
C GLY A 35 13.63 6.20 -2.28
N LYS A 36 14.33 7.31 -2.04
CA LYS A 36 14.43 8.41 -3.01
C LYS A 36 15.22 8.02 -4.26
N ALA A 37 16.31 7.28 -4.09
CA ALA A 37 17.14 6.83 -5.21
C ALA A 37 16.41 5.78 -6.08
N SER A 38 15.60 4.93 -5.45
CA SER A 38 14.86 3.84 -6.12
C SER A 38 13.56 4.30 -6.77
N GLN A 39 13.02 5.45 -6.35
CA GLN A 39 11.73 5.95 -6.83
C GLN A 39 11.74 6.15 -8.36
N ASN A 40 10.91 5.39 -9.07
CA ASN A 40 10.80 5.42 -10.53
C ASN A 40 12.13 5.20 -11.27
N ASN A 41 13.06 4.45 -10.68
CA ASN A 41 14.39 4.19 -11.24
C ASN A 41 14.69 2.69 -11.26
N PRO A 42 14.35 1.97 -12.35
CA PRO A 42 14.54 0.52 -12.44
C PRO A 42 15.99 0.06 -12.24
N ILE A 43 16.98 0.85 -12.69
CA ILE A 43 18.40 0.54 -12.54
C ILE A 43 18.78 0.52 -11.05
N VAL A 44 18.40 1.57 -10.31
CA VAL A 44 18.69 1.64 -8.88
C VAL A 44 17.87 0.62 -8.10
N GLN A 45 16.60 0.39 -8.45
CA GLN A 45 15.80 -0.67 -7.84
C GLN A 45 16.49 -2.03 -7.93
N GLN A 46 17.01 -2.38 -9.10
CA GLN A 46 17.72 -3.65 -9.32
C GLN A 46 19.02 -3.73 -8.50
N GLN A 47 19.84 -2.68 -8.52
CA GLN A 47 21.08 -2.63 -7.72
C GLN A 47 20.80 -2.77 -6.22
N VAL A 48 19.79 -2.07 -5.73
CA VAL A 48 19.41 -2.12 -4.31
C VAL A 48 18.82 -3.49 -3.94
N LEU A 49 18.08 -4.13 -4.84
CA LEU A 49 17.56 -5.49 -4.66
C LEU A 49 18.68 -6.54 -4.54
N GLU A 50 19.73 -6.42 -5.38
CA GLU A 50 20.93 -7.28 -5.37
C GLU A 50 21.72 -7.17 -4.06
N LEU A 51 21.70 -6.00 -3.42
CA LEU A 51 22.28 -5.76 -2.09
C LEU A 51 21.45 -6.36 -0.94
N GLN A 52 20.38 -7.10 -1.24
CA GLN A 52 19.52 -7.80 -0.28
C GLN A 52 18.92 -6.90 0.82
N VAL A 53 18.73 -5.61 0.54
CA VAL A 53 18.24 -4.68 1.59
C VAL A 53 16.75 -4.79 1.86
N LEU A 54 15.98 -5.40 0.96
CA LEU A 54 14.52 -5.47 1.07
C LEU A 54 14.09 -6.09 2.41
N SER A 55 14.71 -7.20 2.81
CA SER A 55 14.42 -7.88 4.08
C SER A 55 14.74 -7.02 5.28
N LYS A 56 15.81 -6.22 5.20
CA LYS A 56 16.20 -5.31 6.27
C LYS A 56 15.19 -4.15 6.38
N LEU A 57 14.79 -3.56 5.26
CA LEU A 57 13.78 -2.51 5.24
C LEU A 57 12.43 -3.03 5.77
N MET A 58 12.00 -4.23 5.39
CA MET A 58 10.77 -4.84 5.91
C MET A 58 10.83 -5.08 7.42
N LYS A 59 11.98 -5.44 7.99
CA LYS A 59 12.17 -5.49 9.45
C LYS A 59 12.04 -4.11 10.09
N MET A 60 12.61 -3.07 9.46
CA MET A 60 12.53 -1.69 9.95
C MET A 60 11.11 -1.11 9.92
N VAL A 61 10.22 -1.59 9.04
CA VAL A 61 8.78 -1.23 9.05
C VAL A 61 8.13 -1.55 10.40
N LYS A 62 8.67 -2.52 11.15
CA LYS A 62 8.19 -2.92 12.48
C LYS A 62 8.89 -2.19 13.64
N SER A 63 9.63 -1.11 13.36
CA SER A 63 10.30 -0.33 14.40
C SER A 63 9.29 0.40 15.29
N ASP A 64 9.65 0.56 16.57
CA ASP A 64 8.91 1.40 17.53
C ASP A 64 9.03 2.89 17.18
N SER A 65 10.05 3.27 16.38
CA SER A 65 10.17 4.62 15.85
C SER A 65 9.24 4.83 14.66
N VAL A 66 8.25 5.70 14.84
CA VAL A 66 7.26 6.06 13.82
C VAL A 66 7.92 6.55 12.52
N GLU A 67 8.94 7.40 12.64
CA GLU A 67 9.65 7.93 11.47
C GLU A 67 10.46 6.84 10.76
N GLU A 68 11.12 5.97 11.52
CA GLU A 68 11.86 4.84 10.95
C GLU A 68 10.94 3.91 10.15
N ALA A 69 9.82 3.51 10.76
CA ALA A 69 8.82 2.66 10.11
C ALA A 69 8.26 3.30 8.83
N ASN A 70 7.94 4.61 8.88
CA ASN A 70 7.43 5.34 7.73
C ASN A 70 8.44 5.46 6.58
N LYS A 71 9.72 5.73 6.88
CA LYS A 71 10.77 5.80 5.84
C LYS A 71 11.12 4.43 5.30
N ALA A 72 11.11 3.40 6.13
CA ALA A 72 11.29 2.03 5.71
C ALA A 72 10.18 1.59 4.74
N LEU A 73 8.90 1.82 5.06
CA LEU A 73 7.80 1.44 4.18
C LEU A 73 7.81 2.25 2.88
N TYR A 74 8.20 3.51 2.93
CA TYR A 74 8.43 4.30 1.72
C TYR A 74 9.52 3.69 0.83
N ALA A 75 10.64 3.25 1.40
CA ALA A 75 11.72 2.61 0.66
C ALA A 75 11.28 1.26 0.06
N VAL A 76 10.59 0.41 0.84
CA VAL A 76 9.99 -0.83 0.35
C VAL A 76 9.06 -0.55 -0.83
N SER A 77 8.14 0.40 -0.68
CA SER A 77 7.22 0.82 -1.73
C SER A 77 7.95 1.26 -3.00
N ALA A 78 8.98 2.09 -2.88
CA ALA A 78 9.77 2.56 -4.02
C ALA A 78 10.55 1.43 -4.72
N LEU A 79 10.96 0.40 -4.00
CA LEU A 79 11.69 -0.75 -4.56
C LEU A 79 10.80 -1.72 -5.33
N ILE A 80 9.56 -1.92 -4.88
CA ILE A 80 8.66 -2.95 -5.43
C ILE A 80 7.68 -2.41 -6.47
N ARG A 81 7.40 -1.09 -6.47
CA ARG A 81 6.53 -0.49 -7.49
C ARG A 81 7.12 -0.67 -8.88
N ASN A 82 6.30 -1.18 -9.79
CA ASN A 82 6.64 -1.42 -11.20
C ASN A 82 7.86 -2.34 -11.42
N ASN A 83 8.18 -3.20 -10.45
CA ASN A 83 9.32 -4.12 -10.52
C ASN A 83 8.89 -5.54 -10.08
N ALA A 84 8.69 -6.43 -11.05
CA ALA A 84 8.23 -7.79 -10.80
C ALA A 84 9.17 -8.60 -9.89
N ALA A 85 10.50 -8.52 -10.11
CA ALA A 85 11.47 -9.27 -9.33
C ALA A 85 11.49 -8.84 -7.85
N SER A 86 11.40 -7.52 -7.60
CA SER A 86 11.27 -6.97 -6.26
C SER A 86 9.95 -7.38 -5.60
N GLN A 87 8.85 -7.42 -6.35
CA GLN A 87 7.54 -7.88 -5.83
C GLN A 87 7.56 -9.36 -5.47
N GLU A 88 8.11 -10.22 -6.33
CA GLU A 88 8.26 -11.66 -6.05
C GLU A 88 9.04 -11.88 -4.75
N LYS A 89 10.16 -11.16 -4.56
CA LYS A 89 10.93 -11.22 -3.32
C LYS A 89 10.15 -10.69 -2.12
N PHE A 90 9.44 -9.58 -2.27
CA PHE A 90 8.58 -9.03 -1.22
C PHE A 90 7.52 -10.05 -0.76
N TYR A 91 6.91 -10.78 -1.69
CA TYR A 91 5.94 -11.83 -1.36
C TYR A 91 6.59 -13.03 -0.68
N ALA A 92 7.75 -13.48 -1.18
CA ALA A 92 8.51 -14.58 -0.57
C ALA A 92 8.93 -14.27 0.88
N GLU A 93 9.12 -12.99 1.21
CA GLU A 93 9.47 -12.50 2.56
C GLU A 93 8.25 -12.12 3.41
N ALA A 94 7.06 -12.63 3.08
CA ALA A 94 5.81 -12.39 3.79
C ALA A 94 5.36 -10.91 3.82
N GLY A 95 5.63 -10.17 2.74
CA GLY A 95 5.23 -8.78 2.58
C GLY A 95 3.72 -8.53 2.67
N GLY A 96 2.90 -9.47 2.16
CA GLY A 96 1.44 -9.42 2.33
C GLY A 96 1.01 -9.44 3.80
N TRP A 97 1.62 -10.30 4.61
CA TRP A 97 1.37 -10.37 6.06
C TRP A 97 1.80 -9.09 6.78
N MET A 98 2.93 -8.51 6.39
CA MET A 98 3.38 -7.23 6.94
C MET A 98 2.35 -6.11 6.67
N LEU A 99 1.79 -6.04 5.46
CA LEU A 99 0.75 -5.06 5.13
C LEU A 99 -0.54 -5.33 5.89
N HIS A 100 -0.97 -6.59 5.98
CA HIS A 100 -2.12 -6.99 6.79
C HIS A 100 -1.98 -6.53 8.26
N ASP A 101 -0.83 -6.80 8.89
CA ASP A 101 -0.53 -6.39 10.27
C ASP A 101 -0.63 -4.88 10.49
N ILE A 102 -0.15 -4.09 9.53
CA ILE A 102 -0.23 -2.63 9.59
C ILE A 102 -1.68 -2.15 9.52
N LEU A 103 -2.47 -2.72 8.61
CA LEU A 103 -3.82 -2.23 8.35
C LEU A 103 -4.81 -2.58 9.47
N ARG A 104 -4.70 -3.78 10.05
CA ARG A 104 -5.56 -4.23 11.14
C ARG A 104 -5.29 -3.51 12.47
N ASN A 105 -4.09 -2.98 12.66
CA ASN A 105 -3.72 -2.29 13.89
C ASN A 105 -4.09 -0.80 13.83
N ALA A 106 -5.26 -0.47 14.38
CA ALA A 106 -5.77 0.90 14.42
C ALA A 106 -4.90 1.87 15.25
N ASN A 107 -4.04 1.35 16.13
CA ASN A 107 -3.16 2.16 16.99
C ASN A 107 -1.86 2.61 16.29
N LEU A 108 -1.55 2.04 15.11
CA LEU A 108 -0.37 2.47 14.36
C LEU A 108 -0.59 3.85 13.73
N ASP A 109 0.54 4.55 13.52
CA ASP A 109 0.56 5.86 12.89
C ASP A 109 -0.22 5.86 11.56
N ILE A 110 -1.12 6.84 11.45
CA ILE A 110 -2.05 6.95 10.32
C ILE A 110 -1.30 7.07 8.97
N ARG A 111 -0.11 7.70 8.95
CA ARG A 111 0.69 7.87 7.72
C ARG A 111 1.25 6.52 7.27
N LEU A 112 1.61 5.65 8.21
CA LEU A 112 2.04 4.28 7.91
C LEU A 112 0.89 3.46 7.30
N ARG A 113 -0.31 3.52 7.90
CA ARG A 113 -1.51 2.83 7.41
C ARG A 113 -1.90 3.29 6.01
N LYS A 114 -1.90 4.61 5.77
CA LYS A 114 -2.13 5.21 4.43
C LYS A 114 -1.13 4.72 3.39
N LYS A 115 0.16 4.65 3.73
CA LYS A 115 1.20 4.12 2.83
C LYS A 115 1.00 2.63 2.53
N ALA A 116 0.59 1.85 3.52
CA ALA A 116 0.36 0.41 3.35
C ALA A 116 -0.81 0.14 2.40
N VAL A 117 -1.96 0.81 2.58
CA VAL A 117 -3.11 0.62 1.68
C VAL A 117 -2.84 1.17 0.28
N LEU A 118 -2.11 2.30 0.17
CA LEU A 118 -1.71 2.83 -1.13
C LEU A 118 -0.79 1.84 -1.86
N LEU A 119 0.16 1.22 -1.15
CA LEU A 119 1.03 0.20 -1.74
C LEU A 119 0.22 -0.99 -2.25
N LEU A 120 -0.79 -1.46 -1.52
CA LEU A 120 -1.67 -2.52 -2.02
C LEU A 120 -2.42 -2.12 -3.30
N ALA A 121 -2.90 -0.87 -3.37
CA ALA A 121 -3.54 -0.35 -4.58
C ALA A 121 -2.56 -0.33 -5.78
N ASP A 122 -1.31 0.12 -5.56
CA ASP A 122 -0.29 0.13 -6.61
C ASP A 122 0.07 -1.27 -7.10
N LEU A 123 0.19 -2.24 -6.18
CA LEU A 123 0.48 -3.64 -6.52
C LEU A 123 -0.68 -4.26 -7.31
N ALA A 124 -1.92 -3.95 -6.94
CA ALA A 124 -3.10 -4.41 -7.67
C ALA A 124 -3.19 -3.76 -9.06
N ALA A 125 -2.91 -2.46 -9.18
CA ALA A 125 -2.85 -1.77 -10.46
C ALA A 125 -1.77 -2.36 -11.38
N TYR A 126 -0.57 -2.62 -10.85
CA TYR A 126 0.49 -3.30 -11.58
C TYR A 126 0.04 -4.68 -12.10
N GLN A 127 -0.69 -5.45 -11.28
CA GLN A 127 -1.22 -6.75 -11.68
C GLN A 127 -2.30 -6.64 -12.78
N LEU A 128 -3.11 -5.58 -12.78
CA LEU A 128 -4.10 -5.32 -13.85
C LEU A 128 -3.43 -4.97 -15.18
N GLU A 129 -2.27 -4.33 -15.16
CA GLU A 129 -1.49 -4.02 -16.35
C GLU A 129 -0.68 -5.22 -16.87
N ASN A 130 -0.41 -6.22 -16.00
CA ASN A 130 0.43 -7.38 -16.28
C ASN A 130 -0.36 -8.70 -16.16
N VAL A 131 -1.48 -8.78 -16.88
CA VAL A 131 -2.51 -9.84 -16.78
C VAL A 131 -1.99 -11.26 -17.03
N ASP A 132 -0.86 -11.42 -17.72
CA ASP A 132 -0.27 -12.72 -18.06
C ASP A 132 0.49 -13.39 -16.90
N ARG A 133 0.66 -12.71 -15.77
CA ARG A 133 1.25 -13.29 -14.56
C ARG A 133 0.16 -13.78 -13.62
N ASP A 134 0.29 -15.01 -13.12
CA ASP A 134 -0.51 -15.48 -12.00
C ASP A 134 -0.38 -14.46 -10.84
N GLY A 135 -1.51 -13.86 -10.47
CA GLY A 135 -1.51 -12.84 -9.43
C GLY A 135 -1.10 -13.45 -8.09
N PRO A 136 -0.41 -12.68 -7.23
CA PRO A 136 0.11 -13.20 -5.99
C PRO A 136 -1.04 -13.62 -5.05
N PRO A 137 -0.87 -14.72 -4.27
CA PRO A 137 -1.97 -15.35 -3.54
C PRO A 137 -2.58 -14.45 -2.46
N PHE A 138 -1.87 -13.41 -2.01
CA PHE A 138 -2.36 -12.51 -0.97
C PHE A 138 -3.57 -11.68 -1.40
N PHE A 139 -3.82 -11.48 -2.71
CA PHE A 139 -5.05 -10.82 -3.17
C PHE A 139 -6.31 -11.70 -3.06
N ASN A 140 -6.15 -12.96 -2.64
CA ASN A 140 -7.23 -13.88 -2.26
C ASN A 140 -7.30 -14.10 -0.73
N ASP A 141 -6.42 -13.45 0.04
CA ASP A 141 -6.45 -13.50 1.49
C ASP A 141 -7.66 -12.70 2.01
N ARG A 142 -8.66 -13.41 2.53
CA ARG A 142 -9.93 -12.81 2.97
C ARG A 142 -9.73 -11.88 4.16
N ASP A 143 -8.76 -12.14 5.03
CA ASP A 143 -8.48 -11.32 6.21
C ASP A 143 -7.80 -10.01 5.82
N LEU A 144 -6.91 -10.05 4.83
CA LEU A 144 -6.35 -8.83 4.24
C LEU A 144 -7.44 -7.99 3.55
N LEU A 145 -8.26 -8.63 2.70
CA LEU A 145 -9.37 -7.94 2.02
C LEU A 145 -10.31 -7.29 3.04
N LYS A 146 -10.68 -8.03 4.10
CA LYS A 146 -11.47 -7.51 5.21
C LYS A 146 -10.81 -6.32 5.89
N SER A 147 -9.51 -6.42 6.17
CA SER A 147 -8.75 -5.33 6.80
C SER A 147 -8.74 -4.06 5.98
N VAL A 148 -8.71 -4.15 4.65
CA VAL A 148 -8.83 -2.99 3.74
C VAL A 148 -10.25 -2.42 3.74
N VAL A 149 -11.28 -3.28 3.70
CA VAL A 149 -12.69 -2.87 3.77
C VAL A 149 -13.02 -2.18 5.09
N ASP A 150 -12.45 -2.64 6.20
CA ASP A 150 -12.67 -2.01 7.52
C ASP A 150 -12.10 -0.59 7.62
N LEU A 151 -11.12 -0.22 6.77
CA LEU A 151 -10.58 1.14 6.72
C LEU A 151 -11.63 2.16 6.24
N THR A 152 -12.69 1.75 5.54
CA THR A 152 -13.76 2.68 5.14
C THR A 152 -14.57 3.19 6.33
N ALA A 153 -14.41 2.60 7.52
CA ALA A 153 -14.98 3.07 8.78
C ALA A 153 -14.00 3.92 9.61
N SER A 154 -12.79 4.21 9.09
CA SER A 154 -11.81 5.09 9.73
C SER A 154 -12.36 6.50 9.93
N PRO A 155 -12.02 7.24 11.00
CA PRO A 155 -12.36 8.65 11.12
C PRO A 155 -11.57 9.56 10.15
N ASP A 156 -10.48 9.06 9.57
CA ASP A 156 -9.65 9.79 8.61
C ASP A 156 -10.14 9.55 7.17
N LEU A 157 -10.68 10.61 6.54
CA LEU A 157 -11.27 10.58 5.20
C LEU A 157 -10.26 10.22 4.10
N ASP A 158 -9.01 10.67 4.21
CA ASP A 158 -7.94 10.36 3.26
C ASP A 158 -7.54 8.87 3.31
N LEU A 159 -7.64 8.23 4.47
CA LEU A 159 -7.50 6.77 4.61
C LEU A 159 -8.72 6.04 4.02
N GLN A 160 -9.94 6.55 4.20
CA GLN A 160 -11.14 5.98 3.56
C GLN A 160 -11.03 6.03 2.03
N GLU A 161 -10.61 7.16 1.46
CA GLU A 161 -10.39 7.33 0.02
C GLU A 161 -9.38 6.29 -0.50
N LYS A 162 -8.23 6.16 0.15
CA LYS A 162 -7.20 5.18 -0.24
C LYS A 162 -7.68 3.74 -0.13
N ALA A 163 -8.52 3.44 0.85
CA ALA A 163 -9.18 2.14 0.96
C ALA A 163 -10.11 1.89 -0.23
N LEU A 164 -10.93 2.86 -0.62
CA LEU A 164 -11.79 2.74 -1.80
C LEU A 164 -10.97 2.53 -3.09
N VAL A 165 -9.86 3.25 -3.26
CA VAL A 165 -8.95 3.02 -4.41
C VAL A 165 -8.43 1.59 -4.41
N ALA A 166 -7.96 1.07 -3.28
CA ALA A 166 -7.50 -0.32 -3.19
C ALA A 166 -8.62 -1.33 -3.47
N ILE A 167 -9.80 -1.15 -2.89
CA ILE A 167 -10.98 -2.01 -3.11
C ILE A 167 -11.39 -2.00 -4.59
N LYS A 168 -11.39 -0.83 -5.23
CA LYS A 168 -11.64 -0.68 -6.68
C LYS A 168 -10.70 -1.56 -7.48
N SER A 169 -9.39 -1.46 -7.22
CA SER A 169 -8.37 -2.27 -7.91
C SER A 169 -8.55 -3.76 -7.65
N PHE A 170 -8.80 -4.19 -6.40
CA PHE A 170 -9.01 -5.59 -6.07
C PHE A 170 -10.25 -6.18 -6.75
N LEU A 171 -11.35 -5.44 -6.79
CA LEU A 171 -12.55 -5.87 -7.51
C LEU A 171 -12.29 -5.99 -9.01
N GLN A 172 -11.31 -5.31 -9.59
CA GLN A 172 -10.97 -5.50 -11.00
C GLN A 172 -10.06 -6.71 -11.27
N LEU A 173 -9.37 -7.23 -10.25
CA LEU A 173 -8.50 -8.41 -10.39
C LEU A 173 -9.32 -9.67 -10.69
N ARG A 174 -8.82 -10.51 -11.62
CA ARG A 174 -9.49 -11.77 -11.97
C ARG A 174 -9.52 -12.77 -10.80
N ILE A 175 -8.44 -12.82 -10.03
CA ILE A 175 -8.24 -13.78 -8.94
C ILE A 175 -9.20 -13.55 -7.77
N THR A 176 -9.59 -12.29 -7.52
CA THR A 176 -10.40 -11.95 -6.34
C THR A 176 -11.88 -12.25 -6.57
N GLU A 177 -12.51 -12.90 -5.60
CA GLU A 177 -13.94 -13.27 -5.65
C GLU A 177 -14.82 -12.18 -5.03
N ALA A 178 -15.83 -11.71 -5.76
CA ALA A 178 -16.81 -10.75 -5.24
C ALA A 178 -17.67 -11.35 -4.11
N LEU A 179 -17.87 -12.67 -4.09
CA LEU A 179 -18.56 -13.35 -3.00
C LEU A 179 -17.82 -13.16 -1.66
N VAL A 180 -16.48 -13.15 -1.65
CA VAL A 180 -15.70 -12.85 -0.44
C VAL A 180 -15.96 -11.42 0.06
N PHE A 181 -16.05 -10.44 -0.86
CA PHE A 181 -16.39 -9.08 -0.48
C PHE A 181 -17.81 -8.94 0.09
N ARG A 182 -18.75 -9.72 -0.44
CA ARG A 182 -20.14 -9.74 0.01
C ARG A 182 -20.28 -10.42 1.38
N ASP A 183 -19.84 -11.67 1.45
CA ASP A 183 -20.19 -12.57 2.56
C ASP A 183 -19.23 -12.45 3.74
N PHE A 184 -17.94 -12.23 3.48
CA PHE A 184 -16.92 -12.11 4.52
C PHE A 184 -16.59 -10.66 4.85
N CYS A 185 -16.37 -9.83 3.83
CA CYS A 185 -15.98 -8.43 4.05
C CYS A 185 -17.14 -7.50 4.37
N ALA A 186 -18.37 -7.92 4.09
CA ALA A 186 -19.58 -7.10 4.22
C ALA A 186 -19.46 -5.73 3.52
N LEU A 187 -18.85 -5.70 2.32
CA LEU A 187 -18.54 -4.47 1.57
C LEU A 187 -19.78 -3.60 1.34
N GLY A 188 -20.94 -4.20 0.99
CA GLY A 188 -22.19 -3.45 0.80
C GLY A 188 -22.61 -2.67 2.06
N ASN A 189 -22.49 -3.29 3.24
CA ASN A 189 -22.78 -2.63 4.51
C ASN A 189 -21.77 -1.51 4.81
N ALA A 190 -20.50 -1.74 4.50
CA ALA A 190 -19.44 -0.75 4.68
C ALA A 190 -19.67 0.50 3.80
N LEU A 191 -19.99 0.31 2.51
CA LEU A 191 -20.30 1.39 1.58
C LEU A 191 -21.56 2.15 1.98
N ASN A 192 -22.60 1.48 2.46
CA ASN A 192 -23.83 2.14 2.93
C ASN A 192 -23.58 3.00 4.18
N ARG A 193 -22.78 2.53 5.14
CA ARG A 193 -22.37 3.35 6.30
C ARG A 193 -21.55 4.56 5.88
N MET A 194 -20.60 4.36 4.97
CA MET A 194 -19.77 5.43 4.44
C MET A 194 -20.62 6.50 3.74
N LYS A 195 -21.61 6.11 2.92
CA LYS A 195 -22.56 7.03 2.28
C LYS A 195 -23.25 7.96 3.28
N GLN A 196 -23.73 7.40 4.41
CA GLN A 196 -24.37 8.19 5.47
C GLN A 196 -23.37 9.18 6.09
N SER A 197 -22.17 8.70 6.44
CA SER A 197 -21.11 9.53 7.00
C SER A 197 -20.67 10.67 6.06
N LEU A 198 -20.57 10.40 4.75
CA LEU A 198 -20.20 11.41 3.76
C LEU A 198 -21.30 12.46 3.60
N HIS A 199 -22.58 12.05 3.63
CA HIS A 199 -23.70 12.98 3.60
C HIS A 199 -23.66 13.99 4.75
N ASP A 200 -23.34 13.53 5.97
CA ASP A 200 -23.19 14.40 7.13
C ASP A 200 -21.99 15.36 6.98
N LEU A 201 -20.87 14.88 6.42
CA LEU A 201 -19.67 15.70 6.18
C LEU A 201 -19.85 16.76 5.09
N MET A 202 -20.76 16.55 4.13
CA MET A 202 -21.06 17.52 3.06
C MET A 202 -21.70 18.82 3.60
N ALA A 203 -22.14 18.83 4.85
CA ALA A 203 -22.63 20.05 5.51
C ALA A 203 -21.50 21.07 5.78
N ASP A 204 -20.23 20.63 5.80
CA ASP A 204 -19.06 21.50 5.90
C ASP A 204 -18.65 22.04 4.52
N GLU A 205 -18.90 23.33 4.28
CA GLU A 205 -18.57 24.01 3.01
C GLU A 205 -17.08 23.97 2.67
N TYR A 206 -16.17 23.87 3.65
CA TYR A 206 -14.73 23.87 3.39
C TYR A 206 -14.20 22.54 2.84
N GLN A 207 -14.89 21.43 3.11
CA GLN A 207 -14.46 20.10 2.66
C GLN A 207 -15.40 19.48 1.64
N ARG A 208 -16.51 20.17 1.31
CA ARG A 208 -17.58 19.64 0.45
C ARG A 208 -17.08 19.07 -0.86
N ASP A 209 -16.21 19.78 -1.59
CA ASP A 209 -15.70 19.32 -2.89
C ASP A 209 -14.91 18.00 -2.74
N TYR A 210 -14.03 17.92 -1.74
CA TYR A 210 -13.27 16.71 -1.47
C TYR A 210 -14.16 15.54 -1.01
N VAL A 211 -15.17 15.80 -0.18
CA VAL A 211 -16.15 14.79 0.25
C VAL A 211 -16.98 14.28 -0.95
N MET A 212 -17.31 15.15 -1.90
CA MET A 212 -17.99 14.79 -3.15
C MET A 212 -17.13 13.90 -4.06
N ASP A 213 -15.81 14.16 -4.14
CA ASP A 213 -14.88 13.28 -4.88
C ASP A 213 -14.83 11.88 -4.26
N VAL A 214 -14.77 11.81 -2.91
CA VAL A 214 -14.78 10.54 -2.18
C VAL A 214 -16.12 9.80 -2.36
N GLU A 215 -17.26 10.50 -2.34
CA GLU A 215 -18.57 9.90 -2.62
C GLU A 215 -18.67 9.38 -4.06
N THR A 216 -18.10 10.10 -5.02
CA THR A 216 -18.03 9.66 -6.42
C THR A 216 -17.25 8.36 -6.52
N LEU A 217 -16.09 8.28 -5.88
CA LEU A 217 -15.28 7.06 -5.82
C LEU A 217 -16.03 5.91 -5.13
N ARG A 218 -16.77 6.19 -4.05
CA ARG A 218 -17.60 5.19 -3.35
C ARG A 218 -18.66 4.60 -4.29
N ILE A 219 -19.34 5.43 -5.07
CA ILE A 219 -20.33 5.00 -6.06
C ILE A 219 -19.68 4.14 -7.14
N GLU A 220 -18.50 4.51 -7.64
CA GLU A 220 -17.78 3.70 -8.63
C GLU A 220 -17.43 2.31 -8.09
N VAL A 221 -16.94 2.22 -6.85
CA VAL A 221 -16.65 0.95 -6.18
C VAL A 221 -17.91 0.10 -6.07
N GLU A 222 -19.03 0.70 -5.67
CA GLU A 222 -20.32 0.03 -5.57
C GLU A 222 -20.77 -0.55 -6.92
N GLN A 223 -20.66 0.22 -8.01
CA GLN A 223 -21.02 -0.23 -9.35
C GLN A 223 -20.13 -1.39 -9.84
N ILE A 224 -18.82 -1.30 -9.63
CA ILE A 224 -17.87 -2.37 -10.00
C ILE A 224 -18.17 -3.64 -9.21
N PHE A 225 -18.47 -3.51 -7.92
CA PHE A 225 -18.81 -4.63 -7.05
C PHE A 225 -20.05 -5.38 -7.54
N HIS A 226 -21.16 -4.66 -7.81
CA HIS A 226 -22.38 -5.27 -8.36
C HIS A 226 -22.15 -5.92 -9.72
N LYS A 227 -21.41 -5.24 -10.62
CA LYS A 227 -21.08 -5.78 -11.95
C LYS A 227 -20.27 -7.08 -11.85
N LYS A 228 -19.39 -7.21 -10.86
CA LYS A 228 -18.60 -8.42 -10.65
C LYS A 228 -19.43 -9.55 -10.06
N LEU A 229 -20.32 -9.25 -9.09
CA LEU A 229 -21.23 -10.24 -8.51
C LEU A 229 -22.15 -10.89 -9.55
N VAL A 230 -22.58 -10.15 -10.58
CA VAL A 230 -23.43 -10.70 -11.65
C VAL A 230 -22.65 -11.61 -12.61
N LYS A 231 -21.32 -11.45 -12.68
CA LYS A 231 -20.44 -12.20 -13.59
C LYS A 231 -19.86 -13.48 -12.98
N GLN A 232 -19.99 -13.67 -11.66
CA GLN A 232 -19.50 -14.83 -10.91
C GLN A 232 -20.68 -15.65 -10.44
#